data_AF-A0A3A8TFY8-F1
#
_entry.id   AF-A0A3A8TFY8-F1
#
_cell.length_a   1.000
_cell.length_b   1.000
_cell.length_c   1.000
_cell.angle_alpha   90.00
_cell.angle_beta   90.00
_cell.angle_gamma   90.00
#
_symmetry.space_group_name_H-M   'P 1'
#
loop_
_entity.id
_entity.type
_entity.pdbx_description
1 polymer ?
#
loop_
_entity_poly.entity_id
_entity_poly.type
_entity_poly.pdbx_seq_one_letter_code
_entity_poly.pdbx_strand_id
1 'polypeptide(L)'
;MTLRTRLPGLLLALWAPLAAAQTPPAVATAASEATAPKVSPTSSGAKTAATARPDTSAPKASPPPPTSAPAPRPGAEVASVTTAPAASTPPSSATAPATSGGMPAAPDATRTKLPQGWYVTESAPQHYEAGVDESSPCEGTRSAFLRSRTQATDSFGTFMQAFSAQDFRGKRLRFSAAVRHQDVKGWAGLWMRVEGADPKQPLAFDNMQSRALVGTHGCKRYDVVLDVPKEATSIMAGLIMSGAGQAWLGGVRFETVDTSVKTTDLLATPQPLPSGPQGLEDGPRPKANTPLGRVGTAWFDTQRVQTATPLMLGKGPSWKGEFGDELFEHGIEVNGSYERRDLSVKVRAGGSATLIEGTWGGEPLFIRLASDSLRIRWGVDDQRFERDLAAPTQQGCNAYRQTTGRFERQWLEVCGVALATRPPLTQLVAAFLSGGVRAGASRGPLPMPRLPVRSAQPYDSSGRNVPSSQLQ
;
A
#
# COMPACT_ATOMS: atom_id res chain seq x y z
N MET A 1 25.61 -59.05 -29.19
CA MET A 1 26.48 -57.87 -29.39
C MET A 1 26.02 -56.81 -28.37
N THR A 2 26.73 -56.56 -27.26
CA THR A 2 28.01 -55.82 -27.07
C THR A 2 27.84 -54.28 -27.12
N LEU A 3 28.29 -53.46 -26.15
CA LEU A 3 28.89 -53.73 -24.83
C LEU A 3 28.94 -52.47 -23.90
N ARG A 4 28.80 -52.67 -22.58
CA ARG A 4 29.45 -51.97 -21.42
C ARG A 4 29.61 -50.43 -21.33
N THR A 5 28.94 -49.86 -20.32
CA THR A 5 29.49 -49.11 -19.13
C THR A 5 30.71 -48.17 -19.22
N ARG A 6 30.62 -47.03 -18.51
CA ARG A 6 31.56 -46.68 -17.39
C ARG A 6 31.03 -45.60 -16.42
N LEU A 7 31.32 -45.81 -15.13
CA LEU A 7 31.37 -44.83 -14.02
C LEU A 7 32.85 -44.42 -13.78
N PRO A 8 33.27 -43.63 -12.75
CA PRO A 8 32.54 -42.94 -11.66
C PRO A 8 32.91 -41.44 -11.51
N GLY A 9 32.43 -40.78 -10.44
CA GLY A 9 32.94 -39.47 -9.98
C GLY A 9 32.28 -38.98 -8.70
N LEU A 10 32.87 -39.25 -7.53
CA LEU A 10 32.36 -38.88 -6.21
C LEU A 10 33.22 -37.78 -5.58
N LEU A 11 32.63 -36.73 -5.00
CA LEU A 11 33.30 -35.88 -4.01
C LEU A 11 32.28 -35.12 -3.15
N LEU A 12 32.36 -35.29 -1.82
CA LEU A 12 31.72 -34.41 -0.85
C LEU A 12 32.67 -33.27 -0.50
N ALA A 13 32.12 -32.07 -0.27
CA ALA A 13 32.73 -31.09 0.61
C ALA A 13 31.62 -30.33 1.35
N LEU A 14 31.56 -30.48 2.68
CA LEU A 14 30.85 -29.53 3.53
C LEU A 14 31.72 -28.29 3.69
N TRP A 15 31.11 -27.13 3.92
CA TRP A 15 31.57 -26.18 4.93
C TRP A 15 30.45 -25.22 5.31
N ALA A 16 30.44 -24.82 6.59
CA ALA A 16 29.57 -23.80 7.15
C ALA A 16 30.45 -22.66 7.70
N PRO A 17 29.90 -21.45 7.90
CA PRO A 17 30.46 -20.50 8.85
C PRO A 17 29.75 -20.63 10.21
N LEU A 18 30.54 -20.83 11.26
CA LEU A 18 30.06 -20.77 12.65
C LEU A 18 30.04 -19.30 13.13
N ALA A 19 29.15 -18.97 14.06
CA ALA A 19 29.07 -17.61 14.63
C ALA A 19 30.05 -17.42 15.81
N ALA A 20 30.62 -16.21 15.91
CA ALA A 20 31.12 -15.62 17.16
C ALA A 20 31.17 -14.09 17.04
N ALA A 21 30.98 -13.38 18.14
CA ALA A 21 31.08 -11.91 18.21
C ALA A 21 32.39 -11.46 18.86
N GLN A 22 32.78 -10.19 18.70
CA GLN A 22 33.50 -9.42 19.74
C GLN A 22 33.60 -7.92 19.44
N THR A 23 33.41 -7.13 20.50
CA THR A 23 33.80 -5.72 20.72
C THR A 23 34.02 -5.55 22.23
N PRO A 24 34.66 -4.47 22.74
CA PRO A 24 35.43 -3.40 22.08
C PRO A 24 36.94 -3.55 22.42
N PRO A 25 37.76 -2.48 22.55
CA PRO A 25 37.67 -1.56 23.70
C PRO A 25 37.66 -0.07 23.30
N ALA A 26 37.47 0.82 24.29
CA ALA A 26 37.57 2.26 24.14
C ALA A 26 38.88 2.82 24.74
N VAL A 27 39.35 3.95 24.21
CA VAL A 27 40.39 4.80 24.81
C VAL A 27 39.88 6.24 24.81
N ALA A 28 40.24 7.02 25.82
CA ALA A 28 39.68 8.34 26.10
C ALA A 28 40.72 9.48 26.03
N THR A 29 40.22 10.71 26.18
CA THR A 29 40.95 11.94 26.59
C THR A 29 42.14 12.39 25.73
N ALA A 30 41.90 13.48 24.99
CA ALA A 30 42.74 14.68 25.08
C ALA A 30 41.84 15.91 25.02
N ALA A 31 42.14 16.93 25.81
CA ALA A 31 41.44 18.23 25.77
C ALA A 31 42.46 19.33 25.46
N SER A 32 42.00 20.43 24.87
CA SER A 32 42.75 21.69 24.82
C SER A 32 41.76 22.86 24.90
N GLU A 33 42.14 23.86 25.69
CA GLU A 33 41.42 25.13 25.82
C GLU A 33 41.87 26.15 24.75
N ALA A 34 41.45 27.41 24.96
CA ALA A 34 41.75 28.64 24.24
C ALA A 34 40.89 28.94 22.98
N THR A 35 40.42 30.17 22.75
CA THR A 35 40.30 31.36 23.64
C THR A 35 39.22 32.27 23.06
N ALA A 36 38.43 32.93 23.92
CA ALA A 36 37.50 33.99 23.51
C ALA A 36 38.11 35.39 23.66
N PRO A 37 37.71 36.36 22.83
CA PRO A 37 37.54 37.73 23.27
C PRO A 37 36.07 38.17 23.25
N LYS A 38 35.75 39.15 24.10
CA LYS A 38 34.40 39.60 24.45
C LYS A 38 34.31 41.11 24.31
N VAL A 39 33.46 41.63 23.42
CA VAL A 39 33.15 43.07 23.35
C VAL A 39 31.64 43.32 23.19
N SER A 40 31.13 44.12 24.12
CA SER A 40 29.84 44.85 24.15
C SER A 40 30.09 45.99 25.17
N PRO A 41 29.44 47.17 25.14
CA PRO A 41 27.97 47.40 25.06
C PRO A 41 27.63 48.42 23.92
N THR A 42 26.45 49.05 23.74
CA THR A 42 25.52 49.74 24.67
C THR A 42 24.06 49.84 24.19
N SER A 43 23.15 49.74 25.18
CA SER A 43 21.93 50.54 25.48
C SER A 43 21.56 51.72 24.57
N SER A 44 20.30 52.15 24.42
CA SER A 44 19.00 51.85 25.11
C SER A 44 17.84 52.19 24.14
N GLY A 45 16.53 52.09 24.40
CA GLY A 45 15.65 51.79 25.57
C GLY A 45 14.23 52.38 25.27
N ALA A 46 13.19 52.42 26.11
CA ALA A 46 12.64 51.56 27.18
C ALA A 46 11.44 52.33 27.84
N LYS A 47 10.24 51.72 27.98
CA LYS A 47 9.10 52.04 28.92
C LYS A 47 7.88 51.15 28.54
N THR A 48 7.41 50.16 29.32
CA THR A 48 6.60 50.16 30.59
C THR A 48 5.16 50.66 30.43
N ALA A 49 4.11 50.10 31.09
CA ALA A 49 4.02 49.12 32.20
C ALA A 49 2.83 48.12 31.97
N ALA A 50 2.76 46.92 32.55
CA ALA A 50 2.25 46.54 33.90
C ALA A 50 0.86 47.13 34.25
N THR A 51 -0.08 46.45 34.94
CA THR A 51 -0.07 45.20 35.77
C THR A 51 -1.47 44.49 35.62
N ALA A 52 -2.04 43.52 36.37
CA ALA A 52 -1.78 42.75 37.62
C ALA A 52 -2.56 41.38 37.59
N ARG A 53 -2.57 40.62 38.70
CA ARG A 53 -3.45 39.46 38.98
C ARG A 53 -3.78 39.38 40.49
N PRO A 54 -4.97 38.88 40.87
CA PRO A 54 -5.06 37.86 41.94
C PRO A 54 -6.23 36.84 41.73
N ASP A 55 -6.53 35.91 42.65
CA ASP A 55 -5.68 34.76 43.07
C ASP A 55 -6.55 33.63 43.72
N THR A 56 -5.98 32.81 44.63
CA THR A 56 -6.56 31.83 45.59
C THR A 56 -8.06 31.41 45.46
N SER A 57 -8.41 30.12 45.45
CA SER A 57 -8.26 29.21 46.61
C SER A 57 -8.56 27.74 46.26
N ALA A 58 -8.13 26.79 47.11
CA ALA A 58 -8.58 25.39 47.12
C ALA A 58 -8.53 24.81 48.55
N PRO A 59 -9.39 23.83 48.91
CA PRO A 59 -8.87 22.63 49.60
C PRO A 59 -9.61 21.30 49.32
N LYS A 60 -8.85 20.31 48.82
CA LYS A 60 -8.62 18.97 49.43
C LYS A 60 -9.74 18.29 50.26
N ALA A 61 -10.29 17.16 49.78
CA ALA A 61 -10.65 15.98 50.62
C ALA A 61 -10.96 14.67 49.84
N SER A 62 -10.29 13.58 50.26
CA SER A 62 -10.65 12.14 50.22
C SER A 62 -10.09 11.54 51.53
N PRO A 63 -10.50 10.38 52.12
CA PRO A 63 -11.03 9.12 51.54
C PRO A 63 -12.28 8.63 52.36
N PRO A 64 -12.54 7.33 52.72
CA PRO A 64 -12.11 6.00 52.24
C PRO A 64 -13.28 5.00 51.91
N PRO A 65 -12.99 3.78 51.43
CA PRO A 65 -13.99 2.71 51.25
C PRO A 65 -14.05 1.69 52.41
N PRO A 66 -15.17 0.96 52.52
CA PRO A 66 -15.19 -0.42 53.01
C PRO A 66 -15.88 -1.38 52.01
N THR A 67 -15.84 -2.71 52.04
CA THR A 67 -15.00 -3.82 52.57
C THR A 67 -15.83 -5.10 52.26
N SER A 68 -15.19 -6.28 52.19
CA SER A 68 -15.80 -7.63 52.34
C SER A 68 -16.88 -8.14 51.34
N ALA A 69 -16.58 -9.29 50.73
CA ALA A 69 -17.57 -10.28 50.33
C ALA A 69 -18.10 -11.06 51.56
N PRO A 70 -19.08 -11.97 51.39
CA PRO A 70 -18.67 -13.38 51.49
C PRO A 70 -19.38 -14.35 50.54
N ALA A 71 -18.77 -15.51 50.34
CA ALA A 71 -19.41 -16.71 49.81
C ALA A 71 -19.08 -17.94 50.69
N PRO A 72 -20.09 -18.67 51.15
CA PRO A 72 -19.99 -20.11 51.42
C PRO A 72 -21.24 -20.89 50.91
N ARG A 73 -21.27 -22.21 50.72
CA ARG A 73 -20.27 -23.31 50.58
C ARG A 73 -20.99 -24.52 49.91
N PRO A 74 -20.32 -25.66 49.56
CA PRO A 74 -20.87 -26.68 48.65
C PRO A 74 -21.46 -27.95 49.30
N GLY A 75 -22.10 -28.78 48.46
CA GLY A 75 -22.22 -30.25 48.55
C GLY A 75 -22.11 -30.83 47.12
N ALA A 76 -21.27 -31.82 46.82
CA ALA A 76 -21.36 -33.27 47.16
C ALA A 76 -22.38 -34.00 46.25
N GLU A 77 -21.95 -34.88 45.31
CA GLU A 77 -21.63 -36.33 45.46
C GLU A 77 -22.90 -37.23 45.62
N VAL A 78 -23.02 -38.48 45.15
CA VAL A 78 -22.06 -39.55 44.76
C VAL A 78 -22.54 -40.33 43.50
N ALA A 79 -21.66 -41.13 42.88
CA ALA A 79 -21.90 -41.98 41.69
C ALA A 79 -22.33 -43.45 41.97
N SER A 80 -22.68 -44.20 40.91
CA SER A 80 -22.56 -45.68 40.73
C SER A 80 -22.75 -46.00 39.22
N VAL A 81 -21.95 -46.79 38.47
CA VAL A 81 -21.45 -48.19 38.64
C VAL A 81 -22.64 -49.18 38.43
N THR A 82 -22.62 -50.21 37.55
CA THR A 82 -21.68 -51.37 37.51
C THR A 82 -21.68 -52.16 36.16
N THR A 83 -20.58 -52.90 35.89
CA THR A 83 -20.45 -54.19 35.14
C THR A 83 -20.60 -54.33 33.61
N ALA A 84 -19.68 -55.14 33.04
CA ALA A 84 -19.81 -56.00 31.85
C ALA A 84 -19.37 -57.45 32.24
N PRO A 85 -19.55 -58.48 31.39
CA PRO A 85 -18.35 -59.15 30.84
C PRO A 85 -18.47 -59.81 29.44
N ALA A 86 -17.28 -60.12 28.88
CA ALA A 86 -16.80 -61.20 27.96
C ALA A 86 -17.76 -62.23 27.27
N ALA A 87 -17.37 -62.97 26.21
CA ALA A 87 -16.34 -62.83 25.13
C ALA A 87 -16.39 -64.07 24.17
N SER A 88 -16.00 -63.94 22.89
CA SER A 88 -15.71 -65.09 21.98
C SER A 88 -14.96 -64.69 20.69
N THR A 89 -14.11 -65.59 20.16
CA THR A 89 -13.16 -65.45 19.01
C THR A 89 -12.81 -66.86 18.48
N PRO A 90 -11.94 -67.11 17.45
CA PRO A 90 -11.28 -66.30 16.40
C PRO A 90 -11.56 -66.91 14.98
N PRO A 91 -10.71 -66.81 13.92
CA PRO A 91 -9.63 -65.88 13.53
C PRO A 91 -10.09 -65.00 12.32
N SER A 92 -9.31 -64.42 11.39
CA SER A 92 -7.87 -64.36 11.01
C SER A 92 -7.65 -63.03 10.20
N SER A 93 -6.50 -62.61 9.63
CA SER A 93 -5.17 -63.22 9.41
C SER A 93 -4.03 -62.16 9.28
N ALA A 94 -2.83 -62.64 8.96
CA ALA A 94 -1.61 -61.95 8.48
C ALA A 94 -1.80 -60.83 7.41
N THR A 95 -0.96 -59.78 7.29
CA THR A 95 0.21 -59.31 8.10
C THR A 95 0.51 -57.81 7.83
N ALA A 96 1.24 -57.20 8.78
CA ALA A 96 1.89 -55.86 8.85
C ALA A 96 2.52 -55.27 7.54
N PRO A 97 2.89 -53.95 7.46
CA PRO A 97 3.35 -53.09 8.58
C PRO A 97 2.68 -51.71 8.73
N ALA A 98 3.01 -51.04 9.83
CA ALA A 98 2.56 -49.69 10.16
C ALA A 98 3.51 -48.59 9.64
N THR A 99 2.95 -47.43 9.29
CA THR A 99 3.67 -46.16 9.18
C THR A 99 3.13 -45.17 10.21
N SER A 100 4.02 -44.34 10.76
CA SER A 100 3.76 -43.54 11.96
C SER A 100 3.10 -42.18 11.67
N GLY A 101 2.04 -41.89 12.43
CA GLY A 101 1.89 -40.56 13.05
C GLY A 101 1.69 -39.34 12.14
N GLY A 102 0.75 -39.40 11.20
CA GLY A 102 0.11 -38.19 10.69
C GLY A 102 -1.08 -37.81 11.58
N MET A 103 -1.06 -36.63 12.21
CA MET A 103 -2.28 -36.10 12.84
C MET A 103 -3.35 -35.88 11.75
N PRO A 104 -4.59 -36.38 11.92
CA PRO A 104 -5.63 -36.14 10.92
C PRO A 104 -5.90 -34.64 10.82
N ALA A 105 -6.05 -34.15 9.58
CA ALA A 105 -6.51 -32.79 9.36
C ALA A 105 -7.87 -32.60 10.07
N ALA A 106 -8.01 -31.52 10.84
CA ALA A 106 -9.27 -31.21 11.50
C ALA A 106 -10.39 -31.09 10.44
N PRO A 107 -11.57 -31.69 10.66
CA PRO A 107 -12.64 -31.68 9.67
C PRO A 107 -13.12 -30.25 9.38
N ASP A 108 -13.62 -30.03 8.16
CA ASP A 108 -13.99 -28.73 7.59
C ASP A 108 -15.17 -28.06 8.34
N ALA A 109 -14.84 -27.44 9.48
CA ALA A 109 -15.81 -26.90 10.41
C ALA A 109 -16.29 -25.52 9.98
N THR A 110 -17.62 -25.38 9.84
CA THR A 110 -18.33 -24.10 9.69
C THR A 110 -18.07 -23.29 8.41
N ARG A 111 -18.29 -23.90 7.24
CA ARG A 111 -18.78 -23.12 6.07
C ARG A 111 -20.25 -22.69 6.32
N THR A 112 -20.45 -21.84 7.32
CA THR A 112 -21.74 -21.18 7.59
C THR A 112 -22.15 -20.39 6.35
N LYS A 113 -23.37 -20.64 5.84
CA LYS A 113 -23.85 -20.03 4.60
C LYS A 113 -23.75 -18.49 4.70
N LEU A 114 -23.01 -17.88 3.77
CA LEU A 114 -22.82 -16.43 3.74
C LEU A 114 -24.18 -15.70 3.65
N PRO A 115 -24.29 -14.48 4.21
CA PRO A 115 -25.52 -13.68 4.11
C PRO A 115 -25.96 -13.49 2.65
N GLN A 116 -27.26 -13.46 2.39
CA GLN A 116 -27.79 -13.28 1.03
C GLN A 116 -27.27 -11.96 0.43
N GLY A 117 -26.78 -12.02 -0.81
CA GLY A 117 -26.14 -10.89 -1.50
C GLY A 117 -24.65 -10.71 -1.21
N TRP A 118 -24.09 -11.39 -0.19
CA TRP A 118 -22.68 -11.31 0.16
C TRP A 118 -21.88 -12.51 -0.35
N TYR A 119 -20.70 -12.22 -0.90
CA TYR A 119 -19.81 -13.19 -1.51
C TYR A 119 -18.35 -12.75 -1.38
N VAL A 120 -17.43 -13.69 -1.61
CA VAL A 120 -16.00 -13.39 -1.66
C VAL A 120 -15.62 -13.10 -3.12
N THR A 121 -14.79 -12.08 -3.34
CA THR A 121 -14.01 -11.98 -4.59
C THR A 121 -12.54 -11.79 -4.25
N GLU A 122 -11.68 -12.59 -4.86
CA GLU A 122 -10.25 -12.66 -4.59
C GLU A 122 -9.47 -12.35 -5.87
N SER A 123 -8.27 -11.77 -5.77
CA SER A 123 -7.36 -11.73 -6.91
C SER A 123 -6.71 -13.10 -7.21
N ALA A 124 -6.80 -14.06 -6.28
CA ALA A 124 -6.39 -15.46 -6.44
C ALA A 124 -7.28 -16.38 -5.56
N PRO A 125 -8.14 -17.27 -6.12
CA PRO A 125 -9.24 -17.97 -5.39
C PRO A 125 -8.90 -19.02 -4.30
N GLN A 126 -7.74 -18.92 -3.63
CA GLN A 126 -7.30 -19.87 -2.62
C GLN A 126 -6.55 -19.21 -1.44
N HIS A 127 -6.48 -17.87 -1.39
CA HIS A 127 -5.63 -17.17 -0.43
C HIS A 127 -6.41 -16.56 0.74
N TYR A 128 -7.71 -16.38 0.59
CA TYR A 128 -8.58 -15.88 1.64
C TYR A 128 -9.79 -16.80 1.84
N GLU A 129 -10.54 -16.55 2.90
CA GLU A 129 -11.85 -17.13 3.14
C GLU A 129 -12.73 -16.14 3.89
N ALA A 130 -14.04 -16.26 3.72
CA ALA A 130 -15.01 -15.56 4.52
C ALA A 130 -16.03 -16.52 5.12
N GLY A 131 -16.59 -16.11 6.26
CA GLY A 131 -17.62 -16.83 6.99
C GLY A 131 -18.37 -15.88 7.91
N VAL A 132 -19.20 -16.46 8.79
CA VAL A 132 -19.95 -15.72 9.81
C VAL A 132 -19.49 -16.19 11.19
N ASP A 133 -19.13 -15.23 12.05
CA ASP A 133 -18.78 -15.40 13.45
C ASP A 133 -19.90 -14.81 14.31
N GLU A 134 -20.57 -15.68 15.07
CA GLU A 134 -21.64 -15.30 16.01
C GLU A 134 -21.14 -15.32 17.48
N SER A 135 -19.88 -15.67 17.71
CA SER A 135 -19.26 -15.81 19.04
C SER A 135 -18.72 -14.48 19.58
N SER A 136 -18.23 -13.60 18.71
CA SER A 136 -17.68 -12.30 19.08
C SER A 136 -18.04 -11.22 18.03
N PRO A 137 -19.34 -10.86 17.92
CA PRO A 137 -19.81 -9.85 17.00
C PRO A 137 -19.36 -8.44 17.42
N CYS A 138 -19.06 -7.57 16.45
CA CYS A 138 -18.72 -6.18 16.73
C CYS A 138 -19.92 -5.25 16.90
N GLU A 139 -21.05 -5.58 16.26
CA GLU A 139 -22.34 -4.92 16.48
C GLU A 139 -23.45 -5.83 15.94
N GLY A 140 -24.55 -5.93 16.68
CA GLY A 140 -25.65 -6.87 16.39
C GLY A 140 -25.33 -8.29 16.88
N THR A 141 -26.06 -9.28 16.35
CA THR A 141 -25.97 -10.69 16.78
C THR A 141 -24.86 -11.50 16.11
N ARG A 142 -24.22 -10.97 15.07
CA ARG A 142 -23.17 -11.65 14.30
C ARG A 142 -22.26 -10.67 13.59
N SER A 143 -21.10 -11.12 13.14
CA SER A 143 -20.23 -10.40 12.22
C SER A 143 -19.71 -11.35 11.15
N ALA A 144 -19.60 -10.89 9.91
CA ALA A 144 -18.84 -11.64 8.91
C ALA A 144 -17.34 -11.52 9.22
N PHE A 145 -16.53 -12.44 8.72
CA PHE A 145 -15.07 -12.30 8.76
C PHE A 145 -14.45 -12.50 7.37
N LEU A 146 -13.25 -11.96 7.20
CA LEU A 146 -12.33 -12.23 6.11
C LEU A 146 -10.98 -12.62 6.74
N ARG A 147 -10.46 -13.81 6.39
CA ARG A 147 -9.23 -14.38 6.95
C ARG A 147 -8.29 -14.81 5.84
N SER A 148 -6.99 -14.60 6.02
CA SER A 148 -5.97 -15.17 5.14
C SER A 148 -5.80 -16.68 5.39
N ARG A 149 -5.94 -17.50 4.35
CA ARG A 149 -5.62 -18.95 4.40
C ARG A 149 -4.11 -19.23 4.27
N THR A 150 -3.35 -18.27 3.75
CA THR A 150 -1.92 -18.41 3.45
C THR A 150 -1.15 -17.15 3.86
N GLN A 151 0.17 -17.21 3.93
CA GLN A 151 1.04 -16.02 4.10
C GLN A 151 1.28 -15.26 2.78
N ALA A 152 0.37 -15.35 1.80
CA ALA A 152 0.54 -14.73 0.49
C ALA A 152 0.61 -13.20 0.58
N THR A 153 1.74 -12.62 0.16
CA THR A 153 1.96 -11.17 0.15
C THR A 153 1.38 -10.48 -1.08
N ASP A 154 1.13 -11.21 -2.17
CA ASP A 154 0.98 -10.62 -3.50
C ASP A 154 -0.48 -10.65 -4.03
N SER A 155 -1.45 -10.84 -3.13
CA SER A 155 -2.89 -10.89 -3.46
C SER A 155 -3.77 -10.18 -2.43
N PHE A 156 -4.99 -9.81 -2.82
CA PHE A 156 -6.04 -9.34 -1.90
C PHE A 156 -7.27 -10.25 -1.96
N GLY A 157 -7.99 -10.29 -0.84
CA GLY A 157 -9.33 -10.84 -0.73
C GLY A 157 -10.32 -9.73 -0.43
N THR A 158 -11.56 -9.87 -0.88
CA THR A 158 -12.69 -9.03 -0.48
C THR A 158 -13.85 -9.90 -0.06
N PHE A 159 -14.52 -9.51 1.03
CA PHE A 159 -15.85 -10.00 1.37
C PHE A 159 -16.82 -8.84 1.19
N MET A 160 -17.69 -8.93 0.19
CA MET A 160 -18.47 -7.79 -0.30
C MET A 160 -19.87 -8.18 -0.78
N GLN A 161 -20.70 -7.16 -1.02
CA GLN A 161 -21.92 -7.25 -1.81
C GLN A 161 -21.86 -6.23 -2.96
N ALA A 162 -22.58 -6.53 -4.04
CA ALA A 162 -22.82 -5.59 -5.13
C ALA A 162 -24.33 -5.39 -5.34
N PHE A 163 -24.73 -4.16 -5.60
CA PHE A 163 -26.14 -3.77 -5.76
C PHE A 163 -26.32 -2.66 -6.79
N SER A 164 -27.57 -2.44 -7.23
CA SER A 164 -27.92 -1.39 -8.20
C SER A 164 -27.62 0.00 -7.61
N ALA A 165 -27.01 0.87 -8.40
CA ALA A 165 -26.82 2.27 -8.01
C ALA A 165 -28.11 3.10 -8.06
N GLN A 166 -29.20 2.56 -8.62
CA GLN A 166 -30.42 3.29 -9.00
C GLN A 166 -30.97 4.23 -7.93
N ASP A 167 -31.16 3.73 -6.70
CA ASP A 167 -31.73 4.52 -5.59
C ASP A 167 -30.75 5.52 -4.97
N PHE A 168 -29.47 5.44 -5.35
CA PHE A 168 -28.37 6.26 -4.84
C PHE A 168 -27.87 7.31 -5.85
N ARG A 169 -28.25 7.22 -7.13
CA ARG A 169 -27.89 8.17 -8.20
C ARG A 169 -28.15 9.62 -7.80
N GLY A 170 -27.11 10.45 -7.93
CA GLY A 170 -27.13 11.87 -7.58
C GLY A 170 -27.09 12.17 -6.07
N LYS A 171 -26.73 11.20 -5.22
CA LYS A 171 -26.65 11.34 -3.76
C LYS A 171 -25.23 11.04 -3.25
N ARG A 172 -24.92 11.49 -2.04
CA ARG A 172 -23.73 11.05 -1.28
C ARG A 172 -24.10 9.85 -0.41
N LEU A 173 -23.32 8.78 -0.51
CA LEU A 173 -23.54 7.52 0.20
C LEU A 173 -22.44 7.28 1.22
N ARG A 174 -22.82 7.13 2.49
CA ARG A 174 -21.97 6.60 3.57
C ARG A 174 -22.18 5.09 3.67
N PHE A 175 -21.14 4.32 3.40
CA PHE A 175 -21.00 2.94 3.84
C PHE A 175 -20.26 2.94 5.19
N SER A 176 -20.83 2.36 6.24
CA SER A 176 -20.15 2.25 7.54
C SER A 176 -20.34 0.88 8.20
N ALA A 177 -19.37 0.48 9.01
CA ALA A 177 -19.41 -0.78 9.76
C ALA A 177 -18.49 -0.73 10.99
N ALA A 178 -18.79 -1.58 11.98
CA ALA A 178 -17.90 -1.86 13.09
C ALA A 178 -16.90 -2.96 12.69
N VAL A 179 -15.60 -2.65 12.76
CA VAL A 179 -14.51 -3.53 12.34
C VAL A 179 -13.61 -3.87 13.53
N ARG A 180 -13.33 -5.16 13.70
CA ARG A 180 -12.24 -5.70 14.56
C ARG A 180 -11.20 -6.33 13.64
N HIS A 181 -9.94 -6.31 14.02
CA HIS A 181 -8.90 -7.01 13.28
C HIS A 181 -7.84 -7.61 14.21
N GLN A 182 -7.22 -8.69 13.76
CA GLN A 182 -6.22 -9.45 14.47
C GLN A 182 -5.07 -9.81 13.53
N ASP A 183 -3.85 -9.53 13.98
CA ASP A 183 -2.59 -9.92 13.38
C ASP A 183 -2.45 -9.57 11.88
N VAL A 184 -3.11 -8.50 11.42
CA VAL A 184 -3.02 -8.03 10.05
C VAL A 184 -1.62 -7.50 9.76
N LYS A 185 -0.83 -8.22 8.96
CA LYS A 185 0.58 -7.89 8.65
C LYS A 185 0.77 -7.06 7.39
N GLY A 186 -0.21 -7.07 6.48
CA GLY A 186 -0.25 -6.17 5.32
C GLY A 186 -1.19 -4.99 5.60
N TRP A 187 -2.45 -5.10 5.20
CA TRP A 187 -3.51 -4.18 5.60
C TRP A 187 -4.91 -4.78 5.45
N ALA A 188 -5.88 -4.18 6.15
CA ALA A 188 -7.30 -4.38 5.93
C ALA A 188 -8.03 -3.03 5.94
N GLY A 189 -9.27 -3.01 5.45
CA GLY A 189 -10.09 -1.79 5.42
C GLY A 189 -11.50 -2.03 4.92
N LEU A 190 -12.38 -1.05 5.10
CA LEU A 190 -13.61 -0.97 4.31
C LEU A 190 -13.26 -0.47 2.92
N TRP A 191 -14.00 -0.93 1.91
CA TRP A 191 -13.93 -0.35 0.57
C TRP A 191 -15.32 -0.15 -0.02
N MET A 192 -15.43 0.84 -0.90
CA MET A 192 -16.59 1.04 -1.76
C MET A 192 -16.13 1.50 -3.15
N ARG A 193 -16.86 1.07 -4.18
CA ARG A 193 -16.62 1.39 -5.58
C ARG A 193 -17.94 1.66 -6.28
N VAL A 194 -18.03 2.76 -7.00
CA VAL A 194 -19.18 3.11 -7.86
C VAL A 194 -18.77 2.90 -9.30
N GLU A 195 -19.52 2.08 -10.04
CA GLU A 195 -19.23 1.73 -11.44
C GLU A 195 -20.08 2.57 -12.40
N GLY A 196 -19.49 2.95 -13.53
CA GLY A 196 -20.19 3.60 -14.65
C GLY A 196 -20.56 2.62 -15.75
N ALA A 197 -20.47 3.07 -17.00
CA ALA A 197 -20.64 2.22 -18.19
C ALA A 197 -19.38 1.39 -18.52
N ASP A 198 -18.17 1.89 -18.20
CA ASP A 198 -16.91 1.14 -18.33
C ASP A 198 -16.48 0.59 -16.95
N PRO A 199 -16.53 -0.74 -16.71
CA PRO A 199 -16.10 -1.34 -15.44
C PRO A 199 -14.57 -1.31 -15.24
N LYS A 200 -13.79 -0.75 -16.17
CA LYS A 200 -12.37 -0.41 -15.96
C LYS A 200 -12.17 0.98 -15.34
N GLN A 201 -13.16 1.87 -15.48
CA GLN A 201 -13.10 3.26 -15.00
C GLN A 201 -14.21 3.50 -13.97
N PRO A 202 -13.96 3.21 -12.68
CA PRO A 202 -14.91 3.55 -11.63
C PRO A 202 -15.14 5.06 -11.56
N LEU A 203 -16.37 5.43 -11.17
CA LEU A 203 -16.80 6.82 -11.02
C LEU A 203 -16.42 7.41 -9.65
N ALA A 204 -16.32 6.56 -8.62
CA ALA A 204 -15.82 6.88 -7.29
C ALA A 204 -15.23 5.62 -6.64
N PHE A 205 -14.18 5.75 -5.82
CA PHE A 205 -13.51 4.61 -5.18
C PHE A 205 -12.72 5.02 -3.93
N ASP A 206 -12.89 4.27 -2.83
CA ASP A 206 -12.01 4.30 -1.67
C ASP A 206 -11.84 2.88 -1.12
N ASN A 207 -10.62 2.55 -0.70
CA ASN A 207 -10.22 1.24 -0.15
C ASN A 207 -9.68 1.33 1.28
N MET A 208 -9.72 2.50 1.92
CA MET A 208 -9.07 2.79 3.20
C MET A 208 -7.56 2.51 3.23
N GLN A 209 -6.82 2.39 2.11
CA GLN A 209 -5.37 2.09 2.16
C GLN A 209 -4.53 3.28 2.70
N SER A 210 -5.04 4.51 2.60
CA SER A 210 -4.53 5.69 3.32
C SER A 210 -4.93 5.72 4.80
N ARG A 211 -5.94 4.93 5.19
CA ARG A 211 -6.53 4.81 6.54
C ARG A 211 -6.38 3.38 7.09
N ALA A 212 -5.33 2.68 6.63
CA ALA A 212 -5.21 1.22 6.70
C ALA A 212 -5.25 0.65 8.13
N LEU A 213 -5.97 -0.46 8.29
CA LEU A 213 -6.04 -1.26 9.51
C LEU A 213 -4.90 -2.28 9.53
N VAL A 214 -4.06 -2.23 10.56
CA VAL A 214 -2.81 -3.02 10.67
C VAL A 214 -2.64 -3.50 12.12
N GLY A 215 -2.09 -4.71 12.31
CA GLY A 215 -1.93 -5.33 13.62
C GLY A 215 -3.25 -5.85 14.19
N THR A 216 -3.43 -5.67 15.50
CA THR A 216 -4.59 -6.16 16.27
C THR A 216 -5.28 -5.00 16.98
N HIS A 217 -6.61 -4.86 16.81
CA HIS A 217 -7.44 -3.86 17.47
C HIS A 217 -8.86 -4.39 17.68
N GLY A 218 -9.49 -3.98 18.79
CA GLY A 218 -10.89 -4.29 19.10
C GLY A 218 -11.88 -3.62 18.13
N CYS A 219 -13.17 -3.90 18.31
CA CYS A 219 -14.23 -3.36 17.46
C CYS A 219 -14.27 -1.82 17.51
N LYS A 220 -14.14 -1.17 16.35
CA LYS A 220 -14.27 0.28 16.16
C LYS A 220 -15.06 0.57 14.90
N ARG A 221 -15.86 1.65 14.88
CA ARG A 221 -16.57 2.04 13.65
C ARG A 221 -15.64 2.76 12.67
N TYR A 222 -15.81 2.43 11.40
CA TYR A 222 -15.16 3.07 10.25
C TYR A 222 -16.20 3.28 9.14
N ASP A 223 -15.90 4.19 8.23
CA ASP A 223 -16.79 4.60 7.15
C ASP A 223 -16.04 4.98 5.88
N VAL A 224 -16.72 4.81 4.75
CA VAL A 224 -16.32 5.24 3.41
C VAL A 224 -17.49 6.06 2.85
N VAL A 225 -17.19 7.26 2.36
CA VAL A 225 -18.20 8.21 1.88
C VAL A 225 -17.88 8.59 0.45
N LEU A 226 -18.73 8.19 -0.50
CA LEU A 226 -18.57 8.52 -1.92
C LEU A 226 -19.78 9.28 -2.44
N ASP A 227 -19.57 10.16 -3.41
CA ASP A 227 -20.66 10.64 -4.26
C ASP A 227 -20.99 9.58 -5.31
N VAL A 228 -22.28 9.43 -5.62
CA VAL A 228 -22.77 8.45 -6.62
C VAL A 228 -23.33 9.23 -7.81
N PRO A 229 -22.63 9.30 -8.96
CA PRO A 229 -23.11 10.06 -10.11
C PRO A 229 -24.41 9.51 -10.72
N LYS A 230 -25.06 10.28 -11.60
CA LYS A 230 -26.38 9.94 -12.16
C LYS A 230 -26.30 8.78 -13.16
N GLU A 231 -25.16 8.66 -13.81
CA GLU A 231 -24.73 7.64 -14.76
C GLU A 231 -24.27 6.33 -14.08
N ALA A 232 -24.20 6.28 -12.74
CA ALA A 232 -23.77 5.09 -12.01
C ALA A 232 -24.67 3.88 -12.30
N THR A 233 -24.06 2.71 -12.51
CA THR A 233 -24.76 1.45 -12.83
C THR A 233 -24.90 0.58 -11.59
N SER A 234 -23.81 0.37 -10.86
CA SER A 234 -23.75 -0.49 -9.68
C SER A 234 -22.80 0.06 -8.62
N ILE A 235 -22.98 -0.40 -7.39
CA ILE A 235 -22.12 -0.09 -6.24
C ILE A 235 -21.64 -1.41 -5.65
N MET A 236 -20.34 -1.53 -5.43
CA MET A 236 -19.70 -2.64 -4.74
C MET A 236 -19.14 -2.14 -3.40
N ALA A 237 -19.40 -2.86 -2.31
CA ALA A 237 -18.96 -2.42 -0.98
C ALA A 237 -18.73 -3.60 -0.03
N GLY A 238 -17.70 -3.50 0.82
CA GLY A 238 -17.40 -4.55 1.79
C GLY A 238 -16.10 -4.38 2.56
N LEU A 239 -15.59 -5.49 3.07
CA LEU A 239 -14.29 -5.61 3.73
C LEU A 239 -13.25 -6.05 2.70
N ILE A 240 -12.06 -5.43 2.70
CA ILE A 240 -10.89 -5.83 1.91
C ILE A 240 -9.73 -6.14 2.86
N MET A 241 -8.91 -7.13 2.48
CA MET A 241 -7.68 -7.50 3.18
C MET A 241 -6.59 -7.84 2.16
N SER A 242 -5.35 -7.50 2.49
CA SER A 242 -4.18 -8.00 1.78
C SER A 242 -3.03 -8.32 2.74
N GLY A 243 -2.37 -9.46 2.50
CA GLY A 243 -1.42 -10.07 3.43
C GLY A 243 -2.10 -10.91 4.52
N ALA A 244 -1.29 -11.48 5.40
CA ALA A 244 -1.77 -12.34 6.48
C ALA A 244 -2.58 -11.56 7.55
N GLY A 245 -3.63 -12.19 8.10
CA GLY A 245 -4.43 -11.67 9.23
C GLY A 245 -5.88 -12.18 9.24
N GLN A 246 -6.68 -11.65 10.17
CA GLN A 246 -8.14 -11.80 10.18
C GLN A 246 -8.82 -10.47 10.54
N ALA A 247 -9.92 -10.15 9.86
CA ALA A 247 -10.75 -8.98 10.17
C ALA A 247 -12.23 -9.36 10.14
N TRP A 248 -13.03 -8.67 10.97
CA TRP A 248 -14.46 -8.91 11.16
C TRP A 248 -15.27 -7.65 10.80
N LEU A 249 -16.46 -7.85 10.25
CA LEU A 249 -17.38 -6.82 9.77
C LEU A 249 -18.76 -7.00 10.42
N GLY A 250 -19.13 -6.09 11.33
CA GLY A 250 -20.44 -6.06 12.01
C GLY A 250 -21.16 -4.73 11.84
N GLY A 251 -22.46 -4.68 12.13
CA GLY A 251 -23.23 -3.42 12.10
C GLY A 251 -23.15 -2.63 10.78
N VAL A 252 -23.17 -3.33 9.65
CA VAL A 252 -23.09 -2.72 8.31
C VAL A 252 -24.30 -1.81 8.04
N ARG A 253 -24.05 -0.59 7.56
CA ARG A 253 -25.07 0.40 7.20
C ARG A 253 -24.71 1.10 5.89
N PHE A 254 -25.75 1.42 5.11
CA PHE A 254 -25.69 2.22 3.90
C PHE A 254 -26.67 3.38 4.07
N GLU A 255 -26.15 4.60 4.13
CA GLU A 255 -26.90 5.79 4.54
C GLU A 255 -26.71 6.90 3.51
N THR A 256 -27.79 7.45 2.97
CA THR A 256 -27.70 8.73 2.25
C THR A 256 -27.35 9.82 3.24
N VAL A 257 -26.33 10.61 2.93
CA VAL A 257 -25.91 11.78 3.71
C VAL A 257 -25.95 13.03 2.83
N ASP A 258 -26.02 14.20 3.45
CA ASP A 258 -25.91 15.47 2.73
C ASP A 258 -24.45 15.87 2.44
N THR A 259 -24.27 17.01 1.78
CA THR A 259 -22.96 17.48 1.30
C THR A 259 -22.03 18.01 2.39
N SER A 260 -22.49 18.19 3.64
CA SER A 260 -21.64 18.58 4.78
C SER A 260 -20.70 17.45 5.23
N VAL A 261 -21.11 16.19 5.05
CA VAL A 261 -20.25 15.02 5.30
C VAL A 261 -19.23 14.94 4.18
N LYS A 262 -17.94 15.17 4.50
CA LYS A 262 -16.86 15.11 3.52
C LYS A 262 -16.76 13.73 2.87
N THR A 263 -16.50 13.72 1.56
CA THR A 263 -16.15 12.50 0.83
C THR A 263 -14.79 11.93 1.30
N THR A 264 -14.62 10.61 1.16
CA THR A 264 -13.35 9.90 1.35
C THR A 264 -12.80 9.33 0.04
N ASP A 265 -13.47 9.61 -1.08
CA ASP A 265 -13.13 9.16 -2.44
C ASP A 265 -11.70 9.51 -2.86
N LEU A 266 -10.98 8.52 -3.37
CA LEU A 266 -9.61 8.62 -3.89
C LEU A 266 -9.58 9.02 -5.37
N LEU A 267 -10.72 8.99 -6.07
CA LEU A 267 -10.88 9.52 -7.43
C LEU A 267 -11.38 10.97 -7.43
N ALA A 268 -11.99 11.44 -6.35
CA ALA A 268 -12.58 12.77 -6.26
C ALA A 268 -11.50 13.85 -6.43
N THR A 269 -11.57 14.53 -7.56
CA THR A 269 -10.75 15.69 -7.89
C THR A 269 -11.12 16.86 -6.94
N PRO A 270 -10.18 17.36 -6.10
CA PRO A 270 -10.49 18.37 -5.08
C PRO A 270 -10.74 19.79 -5.63
N GLN A 271 -11.83 20.00 -6.37
CA GLN A 271 -12.45 21.32 -6.52
C GLN A 271 -13.94 21.21 -6.92
N PRO A 272 -14.89 21.84 -6.18
CA PRO A 272 -16.26 21.98 -6.65
C PRO A 272 -16.33 22.99 -7.80
N LEU A 273 -17.17 22.71 -8.80
CA LEU A 273 -17.49 23.65 -9.88
C LEU A 273 -18.20 24.90 -9.34
N PRO A 274 -17.96 26.10 -9.91
CA PRO A 274 -18.72 27.29 -9.56
C PRO A 274 -20.20 27.10 -9.90
N SER A 275 -21.09 27.46 -8.96
CA SER A 275 -22.54 27.18 -9.02
C SER A 275 -23.34 28.12 -9.92
N GLY A 276 -22.73 28.68 -10.96
CA GLY A 276 -23.34 29.64 -11.87
C GLY A 276 -22.41 30.05 -13.02
N PRO A 277 -22.94 30.68 -14.09
CA PRO A 277 -22.14 31.18 -15.21
C PRO A 277 -21.16 32.27 -14.74
N GLN A 278 -19.97 32.30 -15.33
CA GLN A 278 -18.99 33.37 -15.10
C GLN A 278 -19.03 34.39 -16.24
N GLY A 279 -18.58 35.62 -15.95
CA GLY A 279 -18.53 36.74 -16.90
C GLY A 279 -17.51 36.54 -18.01
N LEU A 280 -17.41 37.53 -18.91
CA LEU A 280 -16.48 37.48 -20.06
C LEU A 280 -15.10 38.08 -19.75
N GLU A 281 -14.91 38.63 -18.56
CA GLU A 281 -13.58 38.90 -18.00
C GLU A 281 -12.79 37.60 -17.78
N ASP A 282 -11.46 37.67 -17.90
CA ASP A 282 -10.51 36.60 -17.57
C ASP A 282 -10.51 36.30 -16.05
N GLY A 283 -11.58 35.66 -15.58
CA GLY A 283 -11.61 34.98 -14.29
C GLY A 283 -10.49 33.92 -14.23
N PRO A 284 -9.94 33.61 -13.04
CA PRO A 284 -8.82 32.68 -12.93
C PRO A 284 -9.20 31.31 -13.50
N ARG A 285 -8.61 30.99 -14.68
CA ARG A 285 -9.01 29.87 -15.54
C ARG A 285 -9.30 28.60 -14.74
N PRO A 286 -10.42 27.90 -15.01
CA PRO A 286 -10.70 26.61 -14.36
C PRO A 286 -9.54 25.65 -14.63
N LYS A 287 -8.93 25.14 -13.56
CA LYS A 287 -7.74 24.29 -13.66
C LYS A 287 -8.13 22.92 -14.21
N ALA A 288 -7.84 22.67 -15.48
CA ALA A 288 -7.86 21.35 -16.11
C ALA A 288 -6.78 20.38 -15.57
N ASN A 289 -6.26 20.66 -14.37
CA ASN A 289 -5.12 20.03 -13.71
C ASN A 289 -5.52 19.77 -12.24
N THR A 290 -6.54 18.93 -12.01
CA THR A 290 -6.91 18.53 -10.65
C THR A 290 -6.42 17.10 -10.42
N PRO A 291 -5.43 16.87 -9.55
CA PRO A 291 -4.67 15.63 -9.55
C PRO A 291 -5.46 14.47 -8.95
N LEU A 292 -5.49 13.35 -9.67
CA LEU A 292 -5.97 12.05 -9.17
C LEU A 292 -4.93 11.39 -8.24
N GLY A 293 -3.64 11.60 -8.51
CA GLY A 293 -2.55 11.00 -7.74
C GLY A 293 -1.33 11.91 -7.61
N ARG A 294 -0.51 11.61 -6.60
CA ARG A 294 0.76 12.30 -6.34
C ARG A 294 1.80 11.33 -5.78
N VAL A 295 3.06 11.50 -6.20
CA VAL A 295 4.26 10.88 -5.62
C VAL A 295 5.29 11.98 -5.39
N GLY A 296 5.54 12.36 -4.14
CA GLY A 296 6.36 13.51 -3.79
C GLY A 296 5.82 14.81 -4.40
N THR A 297 6.59 15.43 -5.28
CA THR A 297 6.20 16.63 -6.05
C THR A 297 5.51 16.32 -7.38
N ALA A 298 5.64 15.11 -7.92
CA ALA A 298 5.05 14.71 -9.18
C ALA A 298 3.56 14.39 -8.99
N TRP A 299 2.68 15.04 -9.76
CA TRP A 299 1.23 14.83 -9.71
C TRP A 299 0.69 14.43 -11.08
N PHE A 300 -0.45 13.74 -11.11
CA PHE A 300 -1.03 13.24 -12.35
C PHE A 300 -2.55 13.09 -12.31
N ASP A 301 -3.15 13.05 -13.50
CA ASP A 301 -4.59 12.85 -13.75
C ASP A 301 -4.82 11.82 -14.90
N THR A 302 -5.99 11.85 -15.55
CA THR A 302 -6.33 10.95 -16.67
C THR A 302 -5.61 11.30 -17.99
N GLN A 303 -5.11 12.53 -18.14
CA GLN A 303 -4.56 13.06 -19.39
C GLN A 303 -3.10 13.52 -19.27
N ARG A 304 -2.61 13.79 -18.06
CA ARG A 304 -1.30 14.40 -17.83
C ARG A 304 -0.55 13.80 -16.63
N VAL A 305 0.78 13.71 -16.77
CA VAL A 305 1.72 13.52 -15.67
C VAL A 305 2.59 14.77 -15.60
N GLN A 306 2.50 15.52 -14.52
CA GLN A 306 3.31 16.72 -14.30
C GLN A 306 4.53 16.37 -13.44
N THR A 307 5.68 16.35 -14.11
CA THR A 307 7.00 16.08 -13.54
C THR A 307 7.98 17.16 -14.02
N ALA A 308 9.29 16.93 -13.88
CA ALA A 308 10.32 17.71 -14.58
C ALA A 308 10.41 17.41 -16.09
N THR A 309 9.78 16.34 -16.57
CA THR A 309 9.70 15.89 -17.97
C THR A 309 8.26 15.45 -18.24
N PRO A 310 7.32 16.40 -18.41
CA PRO A 310 5.89 16.14 -18.34
C PRO A 310 5.41 15.24 -19.47
N LEU A 311 4.46 14.35 -19.18
CA LEU A 311 3.82 13.47 -20.16
C LEU A 311 2.37 13.87 -20.39
N MET A 312 1.91 13.74 -21.63
CA MET A 312 0.51 13.89 -22.07
C MET A 312 0.01 12.57 -22.68
N LEU A 313 -1.24 12.21 -22.42
CA LEU A 313 -1.88 11.07 -23.09
C LEU A 313 -2.04 11.37 -24.59
N GLY A 314 -1.50 10.47 -25.42
CA GLY A 314 -1.53 10.54 -26.87
C GLY A 314 -2.76 9.88 -27.49
N LYS A 315 -2.64 9.45 -28.75
CA LYS A 315 -3.66 8.64 -29.41
C LYS A 315 -3.40 7.16 -29.07
N GLY A 316 -4.36 6.53 -28.39
CA GLY A 316 -4.21 5.16 -27.87
C GLY A 316 -3.43 5.11 -26.54
N PRO A 317 -2.93 3.94 -26.10
CA PRO A 317 -2.22 3.77 -24.82
C PRO A 317 -0.76 4.24 -24.89
N SER A 318 -0.52 5.41 -25.51
CA SER A 318 0.78 6.07 -25.60
C SER A 318 0.78 7.35 -24.77
N TRP A 319 1.85 7.61 -24.04
CA TRP A 319 2.09 8.81 -23.25
C TRP A 319 3.32 9.52 -23.80
N LYS A 320 3.17 10.74 -24.30
CA LYS A 320 4.23 11.48 -25.00
C LYS A 320 4.70 12.67 -24.17
N GLY A 321 6.01 12.82 -24.06
CA GLY A 321 6.68 13.93 -23.39
C GLY A 321 7.17 15.00 -24.34
N GLU A 322 7.36 16.20 -23.82
CA GLU A 322 7.80 17.38 -24.58
C GLU A 322 9.21 17.24 -25.18
N PHE A 323 10.07 16.41 -24.56
CA PHE A 323 11.48 16.22 -24.93
C PHE A 323 11.76 14.94 -25.73
N GLY A 324 10.73 14.35 -26.36
CA GLY A 324 10.83 13.13 -27.18
C GLY A 324 10.73 11.82 -26.40
N ASP A 325 10.49 11.89 -25.10
CA ASP A 325 10.12 10.74 -24.28
C ASP A 325 8.73 10.19 -24.70
N GLU A 326 8.59 8.87 -24.71
CA GLU A 326 7.34 8.20 -25.05
C GLU A 326 7.23 6.88 -24.31
N LEU A 327 6.12 6.67 -23.60
CA LEU A 327 5.82 5.45 -22.85
C LEU A 327 4.56 4.78 -23.38
N PHE A 328 4.56 3.45 -23.40
CA PHE A 328 3.47 2.60 -23.88
C PHE A 328 3.01 1.66 -22.77
N GLU A 329 1.70 1.59 -22.56
CA GLU A 329 1.08 0.69 -21.57
C GLU A 329 0.52 -0.57 -22.26
N HIS A 330 0.96 -1.75 -21.83
CA HIS A 330 0.48 -3.03 -22.34
C HIS A 330 0.24 -4.06 -21.24
N GLY A 331 -1.00 -4.13 -20.74
CA GLY A 331 -1.42 -5.07 -19.70
C GLY A 331 -0.85 -4.72 -18.33
N ILE A 332 0.34 -5.23 -18.02
CA ILE A 332 1.12 -4.86 -16.81
C ILE A 332 2.46 -4.22 -17.16
N GLU A 333 2.80 -4.07 -18.44
CA GLU A 333 4.08 -3.53 -18.89
C GLU A 333 3.98 -2.05 -19.20
N VAL A 334 4.99 -1.29 -18.78
CA VAL A 334 5.24 0.10 -19.17
C VAL A 334 6.63 0.15 -19.79
N ASN A 335 6.69 0.38 -21.10
CA ASN A 335 7.90 0.32 -21.91
C ASN A 335 8.08 1.62 -22.71
N GLY A 336 9.32 2.06 -23.00
CA GLY A 336 9.59 3.23 -23.86
C GLY A 336 10.85 4.02 -23.46
N SER A 337 10.80 5.35 -23.56
CA SER A 337 11.81 6.28 -23.00
C SER A 337 11.18 7.19 -21.96
N TYR A 338 11.89 7.42 -20.86
CA TYR A 338 11.57 8.47 -19.89
C TYR A 338 12.84 9.15 -19.35
N GLU A 339 12.88 10.48 -19.38
CA GLU A 339 14.06 11.33 -19.11
C GLU A 339 15.28 10.99 -19.99
N ARG A 340 15.02 10.68 -21.27
CA ARG A 340 16.02 10.24 -22.27
C ARG A 340 16.77 8.96 -21.87
N ARG A 341 16.07 8.05 -21.19
CA ARG A 341 16.57 6.74 -20.77
C ARG A 341 15.55 5.67 -21.14
N ASP A 342 16.02 4.59 -21.76
CA ASP A 342 15.20 3.41 -22.06
C ASP A 342 14.58 2.87 -20.77
N LEU A 343 13.27 2.65 -20.79
CA LEU A 343 12.47 2.14 -19.67
C LEU A 343 11.77 0.85 -20.11
N SER A 344 11.88 -0.20 -19.31
CA SER A 344 11.06 -1.40 -19.46
C SER A 344 10.77 -1.99 -18.08
N VAL A 345 9.51 -1.88 -17.64
CA VAL A 345 9.09 -2.31 -16.31
C VAL A 345 7.76 -3.05 -16.33
N LYS A 346 7.59 -3.99 -15.40
CA LYS A 346 6.34 -4.70 -15.10
C LYS A 346 5.79 -4.18 -13.77
N VAL A 347 4.55 -3.70 -13.79
CA VAL A 347 3.85 -3.16 -12.63
C VAL A 347 2.84 -4.19 -12.12
N ARG A 348 3.13 -4.82 -10.98
CA ARG A 348 2.21 -5.75 -10.31
C ARG A 348 1.48 -5.03 -9.20
N ALA A 349 0.18 -4.80 -9.39
CA ALA A 349 -0.72 -4.24 -8.38
C ALA A 349 -1.81 -5.26 -8.01
N GLY A 350 -2.51 -5.03 -6.89
CA GLY A 350 -3.53 -5.95 -6.38
C GLY A 350 -3.01 -6.99 -5.37
N GLY A 351 -1.89 -6.70 -4.72
CA GLY A 351 -1.36 -7.41 -3.54
C GLY A 351 -1.18 -6.48 -2.33
N SER A 352 -0.37 -6.91 -1.35
CA SER A 352 -0.11 -6.10 -0.13
C SER A 352 0.83 -4.92 -0.42
N ALA A 353 1.47 -4.96 -1.59
CA ALA A 353 2.23 -3.88 -2.17
C ALA A 353 1.95 -3.78 -3.68
N THR A 354 2.17 -2.59 -4.24
CA THR A 354 2.41 -2.41 -5.67
C THR A 354 3.91 -2.55 -5.92
N LEU A 355 4.27 -3.45 -6.84
CA LEU A 355 5.64 -3.70 -7.28
C LEU A 355 5.86 -3.11 -8.68
N ILE A 356 7.00 -2.45 -8.90
CA ILE A 356 7.48 -2.02 -10.21
C ILE A 356 8.87 -2.64 -10.38
N GLU A 357 9.03 -3.56 -11.34
CA GLU A 357 10.27 -4.32 -11.54
C GLU A 357 10.72 -4.28 -13.00
N GLY A 358 12.00 -4.01 -13.26
CA GLY A 358 12.54 -3.99 -14.62
C GLY A 358 13.87 -3.25 -14.73
N THR A 359 14.04 -2.42 -15.77
CA THR A 359 15.22 -1.57 -15.98
C THR A 359 14.84 -0.15 -16.36
N TRP A 360 15.70 0.81 -15.99
CA TRP A 360 15.63 2.22 -16.43
C TRP A 360 17.04 2.76 -16.69
N GLY A 361 17.30 3.16 -17.94
CA GLY A 361 18.64 3.53 -18.41
C GLY A 361 19.64 2.38 -18.41
N GLY A 362 19.18 1.14 -18.60
CA GLY A 362 19.96 -0.10 -18.51
C GLY A 362 20.19 -0.62 -17.09
N GLU A 363 20.02 0.22 -16.06
CA GLU A 363 20.17 -0.15 -14.65
C GLU A 363 18.92 -0.87 -14.10
N PRO A 364 19.05 -1.91 -13.26
CA PRO A 364 17.93 -2.57 -12.62
C PRO A 364 17.09 -1.62 -11.76
N LEU A 365 15.77 -1.64 -11.93
CA LEU A 365 14.81 -0.88 -11.13
C LEU A 365 13.90 -1.83 -10.34
N PHE A 366 13.71 -1.52 -9.06
CA PHE A 366 12.78 -2.20 -8.16
C PHE A 366 12.13 -1.18 -7.23
N ILE A 367 10.80 -1.04 -7.28
CA ILE A 367 10.02 -0.25 -6.33
C ILE A 367 8.97 -1.16 -5.68
N ARG A 368 8.84 -1.09 -4.35
CA ARG A 368 7.76 -1.72 -3.58
C ARG A 368 7.07 -0.66 -2.73
N LEU A 369 5.84 -0.31 -3.09
CA LEU A 369 4.96 0.59 -2.33
C LEU A 369 3.94 -0.24 -1.54
N ALA A 370 3.96 -0.19 -0.21
CA ALA A 370 3.07 -0.96 0.66
C ALA A 370 2.36 -0.08 1.70
N SER A 371 1.44 -0.68 2.47
CA SER A 371 0.69 -0.03 3.57
C SER A 371 1.55 0.35 4.78
N ASP A 372 2.75 -0.20 4.90
CA ASP A 372 3.67 -0.09 6.03
C ASP A 372 5.02 0.58 5.67
N SER A 373 5.42 0.45 4.40
CA SER A 373 6.79 0.70 3.96
C SER A 373 6.86 1.04 2.47
N LEU A 374 7.91 1.75 2.07
CA LEU A 374 8.27 2.02 0.69
C LEU A 374 9.76 1.70 0.49
N ARG A 375 10.07 0.93 -0.55
CA ARG A 375 11.45 0.67 -0.98
C ARG A 375 11.61 1.07 -2.44
N ILE A 376 12.68 1.82 -2.73
CA ILE A 376 13.05 2.26 -4.07
C ILE A 376 14.52 1.88 -4.27
N ARG A 377 14.81 1.01 -5.24
CA ARG A 377 16.16 0.61 -5.61
C ARG A 377 16.37 0.80 -7.10
N TRP A 378 17.44 1.49 -7.48
CA TRP A 378 17.84 1.71 -8.87
C TRP A 378 19.33 1.50 -9.01
N GLY A 379 19.75 0.42 -9.66
CA GLY A 379 21.14 -0.03 -9.65
C GLY A 379 21.62 -0.35 -8.22
N VAL A 380 22.70 0.31 -7.81
CA VAL A 380 23.30 0.18 -6.46
C VAL A 380 22.60 1.01 -5.37
N ASP A 381 21.83 2.04 -5.73
CA ASP A 381 21.12 2.90 -4.77
C ASP A 381 19.89 2.16 -4.22
N ASP A 382 19.78 1.98 -2.90
CA ASP A 382 18.67 1.28 -2.22
C ASP A 382 18.07 2.14 -1.08
N GLN A 383 17.07 2.94 -1.42
CA GLN A 383 16.33 3.82 -0.50
C GLN A 383 15.22 3.02 0.19
N ARG A 384 15.13 3.13 1.52
CA ARG A 384 14.13 2.43 2.34
C ARG A 384 13.45 3.42 3.29
N PHE A 385 12.12 3.45 3.24
CA PHE A 385 11.28 4.36 3.99
C PHE A 385 10.22 3.57 4.77
N GLU A 386 9.94 3.99 6.00
CA GLU A 386 8.87 3.45 6.86
C GLU A 386 7.69 4.43 6.87
N ARG A 387 6.46 3.95 6.99
CA ARG A 387 5.27 4.83 6.99
C ARG A 387 5.19 5.66 8.27
N ASP A 388 5.18 6.98 8.13
CA ASP A 388 5.11 7.92 9.25
C ASP A 388 3.65 8.20 9.61
N LEU A 389 3.11 7.39 10.53
CA LEU A 389 1.72 7.52 11.02
C LEU A 389 1.46 8.81 11.83
N ALA A 390 2.50 9.57 12.19
CA ALA A 390 2.39 10.83 12.92
C ALA A 390 2.57 12.07 12.02
N ALA A 391 2.87 11.88 10.73
CA ALA A 391 3.03 12.98 9.79
C ALA A 391 1.67 13.67 9.48
N PRO A 392 1.62 15.02 9.45
CA PRO A 392 0.40 15.77 9.12
C PRO A 392 0.15 15.76 7.60
N THR A 393 -0.27 14.61 7.08
CA THR A 393 -0.57 14.39 5.65
C THR A 393 -1.96 14.89 5.27
N GLN A 394 -2.18 15.10 3.97
CA GLN A 394 -3.53 15.35 3.44
C GLN A 394 -4.37 14.06 3.51
N GLN A 395 -5.69 14.21 3.65
CA GLN A 395 -6.62 13.07 3.56
C GLN A 395 -6.42 12.36 2.21
N GLY A 396 -6.17 11.03 2.24
CA GLY A 396 -5.83 10.26 1.05
C GLY A 396 -4.33 10.13 0.74
N CYS A 397 -3.44 10.67 1.58
CA CYS A 397 -1.98 10.53 1.45
C CYS A 397 -1.36 9.62 2.53
N ASN A 398 -0.34 8.85 2.15
CA ASN A 398 0.59 8.19 3.05
C ASN A 398 1.95 8.89 2.96
N ALA A 399 2.51 9.32 4.10
CA ALA A 399 3.91 9.75 4.18
C ALA A 399 4.81 8.56 4.54
N TYR A 400 5.96 8.48 3.86
CA TYR A 400 7.01 7.52 4.12
C TYR A 400 8.30 8.28 4.43
N ARG A 401 9.02 7.86 5.48
CA ARG A 401 10.22 8.55 5.99
C ARG A 401 11.42 7.60 6.01
N GLN A 402 12.52 8.02 5.42
CA GLN A 402 13.84 7.39 5.57
C GLN A 402 14.61 8.13 6.66
N THR A 403 15.27 7.39 7.55
CA THR A 403 16.09 7.95 8.64
C THR A 403 17.56 7.60 8.38
N THR A 404 18.32 8.55 7.82
CA THR A 404 19.73 8.35 7.45
C THR A 404 20.64 9.08 8.44
N GLY A 405 21.30 8.32 9.31
CA GLY A 405 22.23 8.87 10.32
C GLY A 405 21.54 9.80 11.32
N ARG A 406 22.28 10.81 11.82
CA ARG A 406 21.76 11.77 12.81
C ARG A 406 20.88 12.88 12.21
N PHE A 407 21.12 13.28 10.96
CA PHE A 407 20.53 14.50 10.37
C PHE A 407 20.20 14.39 8.88
N GLU A 408 19.57 13.29 8.45
CA GLU A 408 18.73 13.36 7.25
C GLU A 408 17.42 12.57 7.42
N ARG A 409 16.29 13.28 7.32
CA ARG A 409 14.94 12.72 7.27
C ARG A 409 14.37 12.99 5.88
N GLN A 410 14.68 12.13 4.92
CA GLN A 410 14.04 12.20 3.60
C GLN A 410 12.59 11.74 3.75
N TRP A 411 11.64 12.51 3.20
CA TRP A 411 10.21 12.17 3.20
C TRP A 411 9.69 12.05 1.77
N LEU A 412 8.70 11.18 1.58
CA LEU A 412 7.94 11.08 0.34
C LEU A 412 6.47 10.83 0.68
N GLU A 413 5.57 11.65 0.14
CA GLU A 413 4.14 11.37 0.16
C GLU A 413 3.73 10.57 -1.07
N VAL A 414 2.78 9.64 -0.91
CA VAL A 414 2.07 8.98 -2.00
C VAL A 414 0.57 9.13 -1.75
N CYS A 415 -0.18 9.64 -2.73
CA CYS A 415 -1.56 10.12 -2.53
C CYS A 415 -2.55 9.67 -3.61
N GLY A 416 -3.84 9.61 -3.22
CA GLY A 416 -4.95 9.41 -4.15
C GLY A 416 -4.89 8.06 -4.84
N VAL A 417 -5.11 8.04 -6.17
CA VAL A 417 -5.12 6.79 -6.95
C VAL A 417 -3.77 6.07 -6.99
N ALA A 418 -2.66 6.70 -6.58
CA ALA A 418 -1.38 6.02 -6.38
C ALA A 418 -1.43 4.97 -5.24
N LEU A 419 -2.41 5.08 -4.33
CA LEU A 419 -2.72 4.12 -3.27
C LEU A 419 -3.92 3.19 -3.59
N ALA A 420 -4.43 3.21 -4.83
CA ALA A 420 -5.49 2.30 -5.24
C ALA A 420 -4.96 0.86 -5.40
N THR A 421 -5.85 -0.14 -5.28
CA THR A 421 -5.49 -1.55 -5.54
C THR A 421 -5.12 -1.82 -7.01
N ARG A 422 -5.56 -0.95 -7.92
CA ARG A 422 -5.16 -0.88 -9.33
C ARG A 422 -4.88 0.58 -9.68
N PRO A 423 -3.66 1.08 -9.43
CA PRO A 423 -3.27 2.43 -9.83
C PRO A 423 -3.10 2.50 -11.36
N PRO A 424 -3.22 3.68 -11.98
CA PRO A 424 -2.91 3.83 -13.41
C PRO A 424 -1.40 3.71 -13.63
N LEU A 425 -0.97 2.75 -14.45
CA LEU A 425 0.38 2.20 -14.38
C LEU A 425 1.43 3.20 -14.87
N THR A 426 1.24 3.77 -16.07
CA THR A 426 2.21 4.69 -16.67
C THR A 426 2.38 5.97 -15.86
N GLN A 427 1.28 6.57 -15.36
CA GLN A 427 1.37 7.75 -14.50
C GLN A 427 2.06 7.45 -13.16
N LEU A 428 1.78 6.30 -12.53
CA LEU A 428 2.44 5.90 -11.30
C LEU A 428 3.96 5.72 -11.50
N VAL A 429 4.36 5.05 -12.59
CA VAL A 429 5.77 4.84 -12.92
C VAL A 429 6.48 6.18 -13.15
N ALA A 430 5.99 7.03 -14.04
CA ALA A 430 6.60 8.33 -14.33
C ALA A 430 6.68 9.26 -13.09
N ALA A 431 5.65 9.22 -12.22
CA ALA A 431 5.66 9.96 -10.96
C ALA A 431 6.69 9.42 -9.95
N PHE A 432 6.90 8.09 -9.89
CA PHE A 432 7.98 7.51 -9.09
C PHE A 432 9.38 7.83 -9.63
N LEU A 433 9.60 7.72 -10.94
CA LEU A 433 10.91 7.97 -11.56
C LEU A 433 11.40 9.40 -11.34
N SER A 434 10.50 10.38 -11.40
CA SER A 434 10.82 11.81 -11.23
C SER A 434 10.72 12.33 -9.79
N GLY A 435 9.77 11.81 -8.99
CA GLY A 435 9.49 12.30 -7.64
C GLY A 435 10.09 11.48 -6.51
N GLY A 436 10.37 10.19 -6.75
CA GLY A 436 10.78 9.23 -5.71
C GLY A 436 12.19 8.63 -5.89
N VAL A 437 12.58 8.28 -7.13
CA VAL A 437 13.90 7.70 -7.42
C VAL A 437 14.97 8.81 -7.39
N ARG A 438 15.86 8.77 -6.39
CA ARG A 438 17.03 9.65 -6.38
C ARG A 438 18.22 8.97 -7.05
N ALA A 439 18.88 9.69 -7.95
CA ALA A 439 20.23 9.34 -8.38
C ALA A 439 21.21 9.58 -7.22
N GLY A 440 21.97 8.56 -6.80
CA GLY A 440 23.06 8.71 -5.84
C GLY A 440 24.18 9.61 -6.38
N ALA A 441 24.97 10.19 -5.48
CA ALA A 441 25.99 11.19 -5.81
C ALA A 441 27.12 10.70 -6.76
N SER A 442 27.18 9.40 -7.05
CA SER A 442 28.07 8.79 -8.05
C SER A 442 27.57 8.92 -9.49
N ARG A 443 26.30 9.30 -9.71
CA ARG A 443 25.67 9.39 -11.03
C ARG A 443 25.86 10.78 -11.62
N GLY A 444 26.84 10.89 -12.52
CA GLY A 444 27.13 12.11 -13.28
C GLY A 444 25.98 12.57 -14.21
N PRO A 445 26.16 13.71 -14.90
CA PRO A 445 25.13 14.32 -15.72
C PRO A 445 24.58 13.39 -16.81
N LEU A 446 23.33 13.67 -17.23
CA LEU A 446 22.58 12.86 -18.20
C LEU A 446 23.45 12.54 -19.44
N PRO A 447 23.42 11.28 -19.94
CA PRO A 447 24.29 10.87 -21.03
C PRO A 447 24.03 11.75 -22.26
N MET A 448 25.11 12.30 -22.81
CA MET A 448 25.05 13.05 -24.07
C MET A 448 24.46 12.14 -25.16
N PRO A 449 23.57 12.66 -26.02
CA PRO A 449 23.01 11.87 -27.10
C PRO A 449 24.15 11.35 -27.98
N ARG A 450 24.22 10.03 -28.16
CA ARG A 450 25.14 9.43 -29.13
C ARG A 450 24.74 9.96 -30.50
N LEU A 451 25.59 10.80 -31.10
CA LEU A 451 25.45 11.20 -32.50
C LEU A 451 25.24 9.94 -33.33
N PRO A 452 24.31 9.94 -34.31
CA PRO A 452 24.10 8.78 -35.16
C PRO A 452 25.42 8.48 -35.86
N VAL A 453 26.00 7.32 -35.53
CA VAL A 453 27.23 6.85 -36.15
C VAL A 453 26.91 6.64 -37.62
N ARG A 454 27.32 7.58 -38.47
CA ARG A 454 27.32 7.36 -39.91
C ARG A 454 28.17 6.12 -40.14
N SER A 455 27.54 5.04 -40.58
CA SER A 455 28.24 3.88 -41.12
C SER A 455 29.28 4.37 -42.10
N ALA A 456 30.52 3.91 -41.98
CA ALA A 456 31.60 4.31 -42.88
C ALA A 456 31.14 4.06 -44.32
N GLN A 457 30.96 5.14 -45.08
CA GLN A 457 30.68 5.04 -46.51
C GLN A 457 31.87 4.31 -47.14
N PRO A 458 31.65 3.31 -48.00
CA PRO A 458 32.75 2.66 -48.71
C PRO A 458 33.52 3.73 -49.49
N TYR A 459 34.84 3.73 -49.32
CA TYR A 459 35.72 4.74 -49.91
C TYR A 459 35.71 4.56 -51.43
N ASP A 460 35.23 5.56 -52.17
CA ASP A 460 35.34 5.54 -53.63
C ASP A 460 36.81 5.63 -54.04
N SER A 461 37.26 4.61 -54.78
CA SER A 461 38.63 4.49 -55.28
C SER A 461 38.97 5.48 -56.41
N SER A 462 38.04 6.35 -56.84
CA SER A 462 38.24 7.33 -57.93
C SER A 462 39.21 8.47 -57.59
N GLY A 463 39.52 8.72 -56.32
CA GLY A 463 40.58 9.63 -55.88
C GLY A 463 40.31 11.13 -56.07
N ARG A 464 39.06 11.56 -56.29
CA ARG A 464 38.71 12.97 -56.52
C ARG A 464 37.93 13.56 -55.33
N ASN A 465 38.49 14.60 -54.69
CA ASN A 465 37.78 15.36 -53.65
C ASN A 465 36.79 16.36 -54.27
N VAL A 466 35.60 15.89 -54.65
CA VAL A 466 34.44 16.75 -55.01
C VAL A 466 33.17 16.19 -54.34
N PRO A 467 32.35 17.02 -53.65
CA PRO A 467 31.10 16.55 -53.06
C PRO A 467 30.09 16.06 -54.11
N SER A 468 29.36 15.00 -53.78
CA SER A 468 28.39 14.32 -54.68
C SER A 468 27.21 15.21 -55.16
N SER A 469 27.06 16.42 -54.62
CA SER A 469 26.02 17.38 -55.00
C SER A 469 26.34 18.21 -56.27
N GLN A 470 27.44 17.90 -56.97
CA GLN A 470 27.79 18.51 -58.27
C GLN A 470 28.08 17.47 -59.37
N LEU A 471 27.51 16.27 -59.25
CA LEU A 471 27.39 15.33 -60.36
C LEU A 471 25.93 15.35 -60.85
N GLN A 472 25.75 15.68 -62.14
CA GLN A 472 24.49 15.51 -62.89
C GLN A 472 24.49 14.17 -63.61
#